data_AF-A0AAU4GBS5-F1
#
_entry.id   AF-A0AAU4GBS5-F1
#
_cell.length_a   1.000
_cell.length_b   1.000
_cell.length_c   1.000
_cell.angle_alpha   90.00
_cell.angle_beta   90.00
_cell.angle_gamma   90.00
#
_symmetry.space_group_name_H-M   'P 1'
#
loop_
_entity.id
_entity.type
_entity.pdbx_description
1 polymer ?
#
loop_
_entity_poly.entity_id
_entity_poly.type
_entity_poly.pdbx_seq_one_letter_code
_entity_poly.pdbx_strand_id
1 'polypeptide(L)'
;MSTTELTELRRTIGQLRQCVGALRSRYGDASAVRRLANDVERLDIDTADLDGHPPAVPAQAKPVDRVPVPDTPYDPALWHGADDEGVGGYKRDQR
;
A
#
# COMPACT_ATOMS: atom_id res chain seq x y z
N MET A 1 8.59 -4.36 18.30
CA MET A 1 8.47 -5.82 18.34
C MET A 1 9.56 -6.37 19.22
N SER A 2 9.22 -7.25 20.16
CA SER A 2 10.23 -7.96 20.95
C SER A 2 10.94 -8.98 20.06
N THR A 3 12.24 -9.20 20.29
CA THR A 3 13.04 -10.20 19.57
C THR A 3 12.45 -11.61 19.65
N THR A 4 11.68 -11.90 20.71
CA THR A 4 10.95 -13.16 20.90
C THR A 4 9.83 -13.34 19.89
N GLU A 5 9.01 -12.31 19.62
CA GLU A 5 7.91 -12.39 18.65
C GLU A 5 8.43 -12.71 17.24
N LEU A 6 9.54 -12.08 16.84
CA LEU A 6 10.17 -12.33 15.55
C LEU A 6 10.76 -13.75 15.47
N THR A 7 11.32 -14.26 16.57
CA THR A 7 11.84 -15.64 16.63
C THR A 7 10.72 -16.65 16.46
N GLU A 8 9.57 -16.45 17.12
CA GLU A 8 8.38 -17.30 16.96
C GLU A 8 7.80 -17.22 15.53
N LEU A 9 7.78 -16.03 14.93
CA LEU A 9 7.38 -15.86 13.53
C LEU A 9 8.27 -16.68 12.58
N ARG A 10 9.59 -16.56 12.71
CA ARG A 10 10.57 -17.33 11.91
C ARG A 10 10.37 -18.83 12.08
N ARG A 11 10.16 -19.30 13.31
CA ARG A 11 9.86 -20.71 13.61
C ARG A 11 8.59 -21.18 12.90
N THR A 12 7.52 -20.38 12.96
CA THR A 12 6.22 -20.69 12.36
C THR A 12 6.30 -20.76 10.83
N ILE A 13 7.02 -19.82 10.20
CA ILE A 13 7.30 -19.84 8.75
C ILE A 13 8.06 -21.13 8.38
N GLY A 14 9.05 -21.53 9.18
CA GLY A 14 9.77 -22.79 9.00
C GLY A 14 8.86 -24.02 9.04
N GLN A 15 7.90 -24.07 9.97
CA GLN A 15 6.91 -25.15 10.03
C GLN A 15 5.97 -25.14 8.82
N LEU A 16 5.50 -23.96 8.40
CA LEU A 16 4.63 -23.82 7.22
C LEU A 16 5.35 -24.29 5.95
N ARG A 17 6.63 -23.98 5.81
CA ARG A 17 7.47 -24.48 4.70
C ARG A 17 7.52 -26.01 4.65
N GLN A 18 7.67 -26.67 5.79
CA GLN A 18 7.64 -28.14 5.87
C GLN A 18 6.28 -28.70 5.45
N CYS A 19 5.18 -28.11 5.93
CA CYS A 19 3.83 -28.49 5.54
C CYS A 19 3.57 -28.34 4.04
N VAL A 20 3.95 -27.20 3.44
CA VAL A 20 3.83 -26.96 2.00
C VAL A 20 4.71 -27.92 1.20
N GLY A 21 5.91 -28.25 1.69
CA GLY A 21 6.76 -29.29 1.11
C GLY A 21 6.08 -30.66 1.07
N ALA A 22 5.42 -31.06 2.16
CA ALA A 22 4.64 -32.31 2.20
C ALA A 22 3.46 -32.30 1.23
N LEU A 23 2.76 -31.16 1.09
CA LEU A 23 1.70 -30.99 0.08
C LEU A 23 2.25 -31.13 -1.33
N ARG A 24 3.43 -30.58 -1.62
CA ARG A 24 4.09 -30.71 -2.92
C ARG A 24 4.49 -32.15 -3.22
N SER A 25 4.98 -32.89 -2.23
CA SER A 25 5.26 -34.32 -2.40
C SER A 25 4.00 -35.14 -2.70
N ARG A 26 2.84 -34.75 -2.17
CA ARG A 26 1.57 -35.47 -2.36
C ARG A 26 0.83 -35.09 -3.64
N TYR A 27 0.82 -33.80 -3.99
CA TYR A 27 0.01 -33.26 -5.09
C TYR A 27 0.83 -32.80 -6.30
N GLY A 28 2.16 -32.93 -6.23
CA GLY A 28 3.07 -32.49 -7.28
C GLY A 28 3.08 -30.97 -7.43
N ASP A 29 3.39 -30.52 -8.65
CA ASP A 29 3.60 -29.12 -8.99
C ASP A 29 2.29 -28.39 -9.38
N ALA A 30 1.18 -28.75 -8.72
CA ALA A 30 -0.11 -28.11 -8.93
C ALA A 30 -0.01 -26.59 -8.70
N SER A 31 -0.74 -25.80 -9.51
CA SER A 31 -0.65 -24.34 -9.49
C SER A 31 -0.90 -23.75 -8.10
N ALA A 32 -1.86 -24.29 -7.35
CA ALA A 32 -2.16 -23.88 -5.98
C ALA A 32 -0.98 -24.14 -5.02
N VAL A 33 -0.31 -25.29 -5.13
CA VAL A 33 0.84 -25.63 -4.28
C VAL A 33 2.04 -24.74 -4.57
N ARG A 34 2.30 -24.44 -5.85
CA ARG A 34 3.34 -23.46 -6.22
C ARG A 34 3.07 -22.08 -5.64
N ARG A 35 1.83 -21.61 -5.67
CA ARG A 35 1.46 -20.31 -5.06
C ARG A 35 1.75 -20.31 -3.57
N LEU A 36 1.33 -21.35 -2.85
CA LEU A 36 1.65 -21.49 -1.42
C LEU A 36 3.15 -21.49 -1.15
N ALA A 37 3.96 -22.17 -1.98
CA ALA A 37 5.41 -22.18 -1.81
C ALA A 37 6.01 -20.77 -2.00
N ASN A 38 5.56 -20.04 -3.03
CA ASN A 38 5.97 -18.66 -3.28
C ASN A 38 5.55 -17.73 -2.14
N ASP A 39 4.34 -17.89 -1.59
CA ASP A 39 3.85 -17.07 -0.48
C ASP A 39 4.69 -17.31 0.78
N VAL A 40 5.09 -18.55 1.05
CA VAL A 40 5.99 -18.89 2.17
C VAL A 40 7.39 -18.29 1.99
N GLU A 41 7.92 -18.32 0.77
CA GLU A 41 9.19 -17.64 0.45
C GLU A 41 9.07 -16.13 0.65
N ARG A 42 7.96 -15.54 0.20
CA ARG A 42 7.69 -14.11 0.36
C ARG A 42 7.61 -13.71 1.84
N LEU A 43 6.92 -14.49 2.67
CA LEU A 43 6.86 -14.26 4.11
C LEU A 43 8.25 -14.30 4.76
N ASP A 44 9.14 -15.18 4.31
CA ASP A 44 10.51 -15.27 4.84
C ASP A 44 11.33 -14.01 4.48
N ILE A 45 11.20 -13.54 3.24
CA ILE A 45 11.81 -12.28 2.77
C ILE A 45 11.29 -11.11 3.58
N ASP A 46 9.96 -10.96 3.69
CA ASP A 46 9.33 -9.85 4.38
C ASP A 46 9.67 -9.86 5.88
N THR A 47 9.83 -11.05 6.49
CA THR A 47 10.26 -11.19 7.89
C THR A 47 11.72 -10.79 8.09
N ALA A 48 12.60 -11.14 7.14
CA ALA A 48 14.00 -10.72 7.17
C ALA A 48 14.13 -9.20 6.97
N ASP A 49 13.31 -8.62 6.09
CA ASP A 49 13.26 -7.18 5.88
C ASP A 49 12.76 -6.44 7.13
N LEU A 50 11.71 -6.96 7.79
CA LEU A 50 11.19 -6.42 9.04
C LEU A 50 12.22 -6.43 10.18
N ASP A 51 13.09 -7.44 10.23
CA ASP A 51 14.18 -7.55 11.21
C ASP A 51 15.30 -6.53 10.94
N GLY A 52 15.67 -6.36 9.67
CA GLY A 52 16.72 -5.42 9.26
C GLY A 52 16.27 -3.96 9.25
N HIS A 53 15.00 -3.71 8.94
CA HIS A 53 14.40 -2.40 8.75
C HIS A 53 13.06 -2.30 9.50
N PRO A 54 13.08 -2.33 10.85
CA PRO A 54 11.85 -2.25 11.62
C PRO A 54 11.12 -0.94 11.28
N PRO A 55 9.82 -0.99 10.94
CA PRO A 55 9.07 0.21 10.62
C PRO A 55 9.08 1.14 11.83
N ALA A 56 9.20 2.44 11.57
CA ALA A 56 9.05 3.44 12.61
C ALA A 56 7.69 3.22 13.28
N VAL A 57 7.67 3.06 14.60
CA VAL A 57 6.43 3.04 15.37
C VAL A 57 5.72 4.35 15.04
N PRO A 58 4.49 4.32 14.49
CA PRO A 58 3.77 5.55 14.23
C PRO A 58 3.69 6.30 15.55
N ALA A 59 4.36 7.45 15.62
CA ALA A 59 4.12 8.36 16.72
C ALA A 59 2.61 8.62 16.72
N GLN A 60 1.98 8.58 17.90
CA GLN A 60 0.60 9.05 18.04
C GLN A 60 0.49 10.34 17.24
N ALA A 61 -0.41 10.36 16.25
CA ALA A 61 -0.49 11.46 15.30
C ALA A 61 -0.51 12.76 16.11
N LYS A 62 0.59 13.51 16.06
CA LYS A 62 0.61 14.84 16.64
C LYS A 62 -0.57 15.56 15.99
N PRO A 63 -1.37 16.33 16.75
CA PRO A 63 -2.40 17.16 16.12
C PRO A 63 -1.71 17.95 15.01
N VAL A 64 -2.07 17.63 13.77
CA VAL A 64 -1.46 18.26 12.60
C VAL A 64 -1.88 19.71 12.70
N ASP A 65 -0.93 20.64 12.65
CA ASP A 65 -1.23 22.06 12.54
C ASP A 65 -2.08 22.25 11.28
N ARG A 66 -3.38 22.44 11.48
CA ARG A 66 -4.32 22.67 10.39
C ARG A 66 -4.10 24.10 9.93
N VAL A 67 -3.71 24.27 8.68
CA VAL A 67 -3.71 25.60 8.04
C VAL A 67 -5.17 25.98 7.81
N PRO A 68 -5.70 27.05 8.44
CA PRO A 68 -7.06 27.49 8.19
C PRO A 68 -7.15 28.01 6.74
N VAL A 69 -8.04 27.41 5.95
CA VAL A 69 -8.40 27.93 4.63
C VAL A 69 -9.50 28.96 4.84
N PRO A 70 -9.30 30.24 4.47
CA PRO A 70 -10.35 31.25 4.63
C PRO A 70 -11.56 30.94 3.74
N ASP A 71 -12.77 31.11 4.30
CA ASP A 71 -14.03 31.08 3.52
C ASP A 71 -14.26 32.37 2.71
N THR A 72 -13.29 33.27 2.69
CA THR A 72 -13.38 34.52 1.91
C THR A 72 -13.49 34.16 0.42
N PRO A 73 -14.54 34.62 -0.29
CA PRO A 73 -14.63 34.42 -1.73
C PRO A 73 -13.39 34.98 -2.42
N TYR A 74 -12.85 34.23 -3.38
CA TYR A 74 -11.78 34.73 -4.25
C TYR A 74 -12.26 35.95 -5.02
N ASP A 75 -11.35 36.88 -5.30
CA ASP A 75 -11.62 38.00 -6.19
C ASP A 75 -12.08 37.46 -7.56
N PRO A 76 -13.30 37.82 -8.03
CA PRO A 76 -13.78 37.40 -9.35
C PRO A 76 -12.84 37.77 -10.50
N ALA A 77 -12.02 38.82 -10.36
CA ALA A 77 -11.04 39.23 -11.36
C ALA A 77 -9.95 38.16 -11.60
N LEU A 78 -9.67 37.29 -10.62
CA LEU A 78 -8.74 36.17 -10.76
C LEU A 78 -9.20 35.14 -11.80
N TRP A 79 -10.49 35.09 -12.10
CA TRP A 79 -11.11 34.14 -13.03
C TRP A 79 -11.45 34.77 -14.39
N HIS A 80 -11.13 36.06 -14.58
CA HIS A 80 -11.41 36.76 -15.83
C HIS A 80 -10.55 36.19 -16.97
N GLY A 81 -11.19 35.60 -17.98
CA GLY A 81 -10.50 34.97 -19.12
C GLY A 81 -10.10 33.50 -18.89
N ALA A 82 -10.43 32.91 -17.73
CA ALA A 82 -10.20 31.48 -17.47
C ALA A 82 -11.00 30.56 -18.42
N ASP A 83 -12.07 31.07 -19.04
CA ASP A 83 -12.88 30.35 -20.02
C ASP A 83 -12.31 30.41 -21.46
N ASP A 84 -11.25 31.18 -21.70
CA ASP A 84 -10.65 31.38 -23.04
C ASP A 84 -9.79 30.18 -23.51
N GLU A 85 -9.60 29.17 -22.66
CA GLU A 85 -8.91 27.92 -23.01
C GLU A 85 -9.79 26.91 -23.76
N GLY A 86 -11.02 27.27 -24.16
CA GLY A 86 -11.75 26.55 -25.20
C GLY A 86 -12.10 25.08 -24.90
N VAL A 87 -12.27 24.70 -23.64
CA VAL A 87 -12.80 23.38 -23.24
C VAL A 87 -14.32 23.35 -23.00
N GLY A 88 -14.99 24.50 -23.16
CA GLY A 88 -16.44 24.62 -23.27
C GLY A 88 -16.84 24.87 -24.71
N GLY A 89 -17.58 23.94 -25.33
CA GLY A 89 -17.98 24.04 -26.73
C GLY A 89 -18.74 25.33 -27.04
N TYR A 90 -18.10 26.24 -27.79
CA TYR A 90 -18.75 27.36 -28.46
C TYR A 90 -19.89 26.82 -29.33
N LYS A 91 -21.15 27.05 -28.92
CA LYS A 91 -22.26 27.01 -29.87
C LYS A 91 -22.21 28.30 -30.66
N ARG A 92 -21.80 28.21 -31.93
CA ARG A 92 -22.07 29.24 -32.93
C ARG A 92 -23.58 29.51 -32.92
N ASP A 93 -23.97 30.76 -32.66
CA ASP A 93 -25.32 31.21 -32.98
C ASP A 93 -25.54 31.02 -34.49
N GLN A 94 -26.48 30.14 -34.84
CA GLN A 94 -27.09 30.16 -36.15
C GLN A 94 -28.23 31.17 -36.10
N ARG A 95 -28.02 32.35 -36.69
CA ARG A 95 -29.02 33.08 -37.48
C ARG A 95 -28.34 34.13 -38.36
#